data_AF-A0A943FG35-F1
#
_entry.id   AF-A0A943FG35-F1
#
_cell.length_a   1.000
_cell.length_b   1.000
_cell.length_c   1.000
_cell.angle_alpha   90.00
_cell.angle_beta   90.00
_cell.angle_gamma   90.00
#
_symmetry.space_group_name_H-M   'P 1'
#
loop_
_entity.id
_entity.type
_entity.pdbx_description
1 polymer ?
#
loop_
_entity_poly.entity_id
_entity_poly.type
_entity_poly.pdbx_seq_one_letter_code
_entity_poly.pdbx_strand_id
1 'polypeptide(L)'
;MKKVYTGKTKNVYELENGNYMLEFKDDVTGENGVFDPGANTVGLSIEGIGKSNLKMSVHFFEILKAAGIKTHYVSADLENGTMEVLPAKVFGHGLEVIC
;
A
#
# COMPACT_ATOMS: atom_id res chain seq x y z
N MET A 1 8.14 6.29 15.31
CA MET A 1 7.98 5.56 14.02
C MET A 1 9.33 5.42 13.34
N LYS A 2 9.63 4.25 12.76
CA LYS A 2 10.90 3.98 12.05
C LYS A 2 10.61 3.50 10.63
N LYS A 3 11.15 4.17 9.61
CA LYS A 3 11.04 3.70 8.22
C LYS A 3 11.84 2.40 8.05
N VAL A 4 11.19 1.33 7.62
CA VAL A 4 11.80 0.01 7.45
C VAL A 4 11.92 -0.40 5.98
N TYR A 5 11.11 0.18 5.10
CA TYR A 5 11.15 -0.12 3.67
C TYR A 5 10.61 1.06 2.84
N THR A 6 11.23 1.29 1.69
CA THR A 6 10.76 2.23 0.66
C THR A 6 10.45 1.41 -0.58
N GLY A 7 9.16 1.26 -0.89
CA GLY A 7 8.70 0.66 -2.13
C GLY A 7 8.50 1.71 -3.23
N LYS A 8 8.11 1.24 -4.42
CA LYS A 8 7.81 2.11 -5.57
C LYS A 8 6.67 3.07 -5.26
N THR A 9 5.57 2.57 -4.70
CA THR A 9 4.33 3.34 -4.46
C THR A 9 3.97 3.53 -2.99
N LYS A 10 4.72 2.91 -2.07
CA LYS A 10 4.45 3.00 -0.62
C LYS A 10 5.73 3.01 0.20
N ASN A 11 5.75 3.75 1.30
CA ASN A 11 6.74 3.58 2.37
C ASN A 11 6.14 2.74 3.49
N VAL A 12 6.98 2.01 4.20
CA VAL A 12 6.58 1.19 5.36
C VAL A 12 7.32 1.68 6.58
N TYR A 13 6.58 1.95 7.65
CA TYR A 13 7.10 2.36 8.95
C TYR A 13 6.68 1.37 10.03
N GLU A 14 7.60 1.02 10.92
CA GLU A 14 7.31 0.28 12.14
C GLU A 14 6.72 1.23 13.20
N LEU A 15 5.61 0.81 13.81
CA LEU A 15 4.92 1.51 14.89
C LEU A 15 5.29 0.90 16.25
N GLU A 16 5.11 1.67 17.32
CA GLU A 16 5.49 1.26 18.69
C GLU A 16 4.61 0.10 19.22
N ASN A 17 3.40 -0.04 18.70
CA ASN A 17 2.48 -1.14 19.05
C ASN A 17 2.80 -2.46 18.32
N GLY A 18 3.89 -2.51 17.53
CA GLY A 18 4.30 -3.67 16.75
C GLY A 18 3.60 -3.82 15.40
N ASN A 19 2.65 -2.94 15.06
CA ASN A 19 2.06 -2.88 13.72
C ASN A 19 2.95 -2.11 12.74
N TYR A 20 2.55 -2.10 11.48
CA TYR A 20 3.17 -1.29 10.45
C TYR A 20 2.23 -0.21 9.94
N MET A 21 2.80 0.93 9.54
CA MET A 21 2.12 1.98 8.80
C MET A 21 2.57 1.95 7.34
N LEU A 22 1.61 1.86 6.44
CA LEU A 22 1.80 2.03 5.01
C LEU A 22 1.48 3.49 4.65
N GLU A 23 2.45 4.23 4.14
CA GLU A 23 2.26 5.58 3.59
C GLU A 23 2.18 5.46 2.07
N PHE A 24 1.04 5.86 1.50
CA PHE A 24 0.80 5.80 0.06
C PHE A 24 1.40 7.03 -0.62
N LYS A 25 2.28 6.79 -1.59
CA LYS A 25 2.97 7.85 -2.33
C LYS A 25 2.22 8.22 -3.60
N ASP A 26 2.50 9.40 -4.10
CA ASP A 26 2.01 9.88 -5.40
C ASP A 26 2.87 9.37 -6.59
N ASP A 27 3.94 8.63 -6.28
CA ASP A 27 4.76 7.94 -7.27
C ASP A 27 3.98 6.83 -7.95
N VAL A 28 4.03 6.81 -9.28
CA VAL A 28 3.49 5.71 -10.09
C VAL A 28 4.58 5.03 -10.89
N THR A 29 4.37 3.76 -11.17
CA THR A 29 5.30 2.99 -12.00
C THR A 29 5.11 3.32 -13.47
N GLY A 30 6.18 3.18 -14.24
CA GLY A 30 6.18 3.47 -15.66
C GLY A 30 7.53 3.22 -16.31
N GLU A 31 7.52 3.19 -17.64
CA GLU A 31 8.72 3.11 -18.48
C GLU A 31 8.75 4.29 -19.45
N ASN A 32 9.92 4.92 -19.62
CA ASN A 32 10.12 6.05 -20.54
C ASN A 32 9.13 7.21 -20.34
N GLY A 33 8.71 7.48 -19.10
CA GLY A 33 7.74 8.54 -18.78
C GLY A 33 6.29 8.20 -19.12
N VAL A 34 6.00 6.96 -19.54
CA VAL A 34 4.65 6.45 -19.77
C VAL A 34 4.21 5.68 -18.53
N PHE A 35 3.00 5.99 -18.03
CA PHE A 35 2.40 5.28 -16.91
C PHE A 35 2.18 3.80 -17.27
N ASP A 36 2.75 2.92 -16.46
CA ASP A 36 2.56 1.47 -16.54
C ASP A 36 2.47 0.91 -15.12
N PRO A 37 1.29 0.48 -14.66
CA PRO A 37 1.10 -0.03 -13.31
C PRO A 37 1.84 -1.36 -13.04
N GLY A 38 2.30 -2.06 -14.09
CA GLY A 38 3.08 -3.30 -13.99
C GLY A 38 4.60 -3.09 -14.03
N ALA A 39 5.07 -1.87 -14.33
CA ALA A 39 6.49 -1.60 -14.50
C ALA A 39 7.30 -1.72 -13.20
N ASN A 40 8.59 -2.04 -13.36
CA ASN A 40 9.51 -2.24 -12.25
C ASN A 40 10.19 -0.95 -11.74
N THR A 41 9.93 0.17 -12.40
CA THR A 41 10.52 1.47 -12.10
C THR A 41 9.45 2.51 -11.81
N VAL A 42 9.79 3.53 -11.00
CA VAL A 42 8.96 4.74 -10.89
C VAL A 42 9.12 5.52 -12.19
N GLY A 43 8.01 5.81 -12.86
CA GLY A 43 8.01 6.46 -14.18
C GLY A 43 7.63 7.94 -14.12
N LEU A 44 6.77 8.34 -13.18
CA LEU A 44 6.32 9.71 -12.95
C LEU A 44 5.61 9.81 -11.59
N SER A 45 5.15 11.01 -11.24
CA SER A 45 4.36 11.29 -10.03
C SER A 45 3.04 11.96 -10.42
N ILE A 46 1.93 11.54 -9.81
CA ILE A 46 0.59 12.10 -10.04
C ILE A 46 0.03 12.56 -8.71
N GLU A 47 -0.15 13.86 -8.55
CA GLU A 47 -0.64 14.44 -7.30
C GLU A 47 -1.98 13.82 -6.87
N GLY A 48 -2.04 13.36 -5.61
CA GLY A 48 -3.23 12.78 -4.99
C GLY A 48 -3.55 11.34 -5.38
N ILE A 49 -2.75 10.69 -6.23
CA ILE A 49 -3.00 9.28 -6.59
C ILE A 49 -2.76 8.34 -5.41
N GLY A 50 -1.83 8.66 -4.51
CA GLY A 50 -1.59 7.89 -3.30
C GLY A 50 -2.85 7.81 -2.41
N LYS A 51 -3.48 8.97 -2.18
CA LYS A 51 -4.74 9.06 -1.42
C LYS A 51 -5.91 8.39 -2.13
N SER A 52 -5.97 8.49 -3.46
CA SER A 52 -7.00 7.81 -4.27
C SER A 52 -6.87 6.29 -4.18
N ASN A 53 -5.64 5.78 -4.25
CA ASN A 53 -5.33 4.36 -4.08
C ASN A 53 -5.67 3.89 -2.66
N LEU A 54 -5.34 4.67 -1.64
CA LEU A 54 -5.72 4.36 -0.25
C LEU A 54 -7.24 4.25 -0.10
N LYS A 55 -8.00 5.22 -0.63
CA LYS A 55 -9.48 5.20 -0.59
C LYS A 55 -10.05 3.94 -1.23
N MET A 56 -9.49 3.52 -2.37
CA MET A 56 -9.89 2.29 -3.05
C MET A 56 -9.55 1.05 -2.23
N SER A 57 -8.33 0.97 -1.66
CA SER A 57 -7.94 -0.14 -0.80
C SER A 57 -8.84 -0.27 0.43
N VAL A 58 -9.15 0.84 1.11
CA VAL A 58 -10.08 0.85 2.26
C VAL A 58 -11.44 0.31 1.86
N HIS A 59 -12.00 0.74 0.72
CA HIS A 59 -13.29 0.26 0.24
C HIS A 59 -13.34 -1.28 0.12
N PHE A 60 -12.33 -1.89 -0.50
CA PHE A 60 -12.28 -3.35 -0.63
C PHE A 60 -11.97 -4.06 0.70
N PHE A 61 -11.11 -3.50 1.55
CA PHE A 61 -10.84 -4.11 2.86
C PHE A 61 -12.08 -4.14 3.75
N GLU A 62 -12.93 -3.11 3.71
CA GLU A 62 -14.21 -3.12 4.44
C GLU A 62 -15.18 -4.16 3.89
N ILE A 63 -15.24 -4.35 2.55
CA ILE A 63 -16.04 -5.42 1.93
C ILE A 63 -15.55 -6.81 2.40
N LEU A 64 -14.24 -7.04 2.37
CA LEU A 64 -13.64 -8.31 2.80
C LEU A 64 -13.89 -8.58 4.28
N LYS A 65 -13.78 -7.55 5.13
CA LYS A 65 -14.08 -7.62 6.56
C LYS A 65 -15.54 -7.96 6.80
N ALA A 66 -16.47 -7.35 6.08
CA ALA A 66 -17.91 -7.66 6.16
C ALA A 66 -18.21 -9.11 5.74
N ALA A 67 -17.43 -9.67 4.81
CA ALA A 67 -17.50 -11.07 4.41
C ALA A 67 -16.79 -12.05 5.38
N GLY A 68 -16.21 -11.57 6.48
CA GLY A 68 -15.47 -12.39 7.44
C GLY A 68 -14.10 -12.86 6.95
N ILE A 69 -13.58 -12.26 5.88
CA ILE A 69 -12.26 -12.60 5.31
C ILE A 69 -11.19 -11.85 6.10
N LYS A 70 -10.22 -12.60 6.62
CA LYS A 70 -9.09 -12.03 7.38
C LYS A 70 -8.14 -11.30 6.44
N THR A 71 -7.80 -10.07 6.81
CA THR A 71 -6.83 -9.23 6.10
C THR A 71 -5.87 -8.62 7.12
N HIS A 72 -4.79 -8.00 6.66
CA HIS A 72 -3.89 -7.26 7.55
C HIS A 72 -4.41 -5.86 7.94
N TYR A 73 -5.51 -5.39 7.36
CA TYR A 73 -5.97 -4.01 7.52
C TYR A 73 -6.51 -3.77 8.93
N VAL A 74 -6.04 -2.70 9.58
CA VAL A 74 -6.49 -2.27 10.91
C VAL A 74 -7.33 -1.00 10.80
N SER A 75 -6.75 0.07 10.24
CA SER A 75 -7.37 1.38 10.10
C SER A 75 -6.68 2.20 8.99
N ALA A 76 -7.28 3.32 8.58
CA ALA A 76 -6.70 4.25 7.63
C ALA A 76 -6.98 5.71 7.98
N ASP A 77 -6.03 6.57 7.63
CA ASP A 77 -6.12 8.02 7.68
C ASP A 77 -6.02 8.58 6.25
N LEU A 78 -7.17 8.97 5.69
CA LEU A 78 -7.27 9.46 4.32
C LEU A 78 -6.66 10.86 4.15
N GLU A 79 -6.60 11.65 5.22
CA GLU A 79 -6.01 12.99 5.18
C GLU A 79 -4.50 12.89 5.03
N ASN A 80 -3.88 12.03 5.84
CA ASN A 80 -2.43 11.82 5.83
C ASN A 80 -1.97 10.78 4.79
N GLY A 81 -2.90 10.05 4.15
CA GLY A 81 -2.54 9.06 3.13
C GLY A 81 -1.89 7.81 3.72
N THR A 82 -2.30 7.42 4.93
CA THR A 82 -1.67 6.32 5.68
C THR A 82 -2.65 5.21 6.07
N MET A 83 -2.14 3.99 6.23
CA MET A 83 -2.90 2.81 6.63
C MET A 83 -2.12 2.00 7.66
N GLU A 84 -2.73 1.73 8.82
CA GLU A 84 -2.18 0.81 9.80
C GLU A 84 -2.53 -0.63 9.42
N VAL A 85 -1.53 -1.50 9.46
CA VAL A 85 -1.67 -2.92 9.12
C VAL A 85 -0.95 -3.82 10.13
N LEU A 86 -1.50 -5.02 10.32
CA LEU A 86 -0.88 -6.09 11.08
C LEU A 86 0.41 -6.57 10.38
N PRO A 87 1.43 -7.00 11.15
CA PRO A 87 2.61 -7.66 10.60
C PRO A 87 2.25 -8.88 9.76
N ALA A 88 2.88 -9.00 8.59
CA ALA A 88 2.71 -10.14 7.70
C ALA A 88 4.06 -10.57 7.12
N LYS A 89 4.19 -11.86 6.82
CA LYS A 89 5.33 -12.43 6.10
C LYS A 89 4.88 -12.80 4.69
N VAL A 90 5.63 -12.36 3.68
CA VAL A 90 5.38 -12.74 2.29
C VAL A 90 5.56 -14.25 2.09
N PHE A 91 4.82 -14.82 1.15
CA PHE A 91 5.01 -16.21 0.74
C PHE A 91 6.25 -16.35 -0.14
N GLY A 92 7.12 -17.32 0.18
CA GLY A 92 8.32 -17.62 -0.60
C GLY A 92 9.21 -16.39 -0.82
N HIS A 93 9.54 -16.13 -2.09
CA HIS A 93 10.35 -14.97 -2.51
C HIS A 93 9.50 -13.78 -2.99
N GLY A 94 8.22 -13.73 -2.60
CA GLY A 94 7.25 -12.74 -3.09
C GLY A 94 6.33 -13.32 -4.17
N LEU A 95 5.43 -14.23 -3.76
CA LEU A 95 4.41 -14.78 -4.64
C LEU A 95 3.29 -13.77 -4.91
N GLU A 96 2.96 -13.54 -6.18
CA GLU A 96 1.79 -12.79 -6.63
C GLU A 96 0.66 -13.75 -7.04
N VAL A 97 -0.57 -13.45 -6.63
CA VAL A 97 -1.76 -14.27 -6.90
C VAL A 97 -2.67 -13.52 -7.89
N ILE A 98 -2.92 -14.11 -9.06
CA ILE A 98 -3.71 -13.53 -10.17
C ILE A 98 -4.95 -14.41 -10.40
N CYS A 99 -6.12 -13.77 -10.57
CA CYS A 99 -7.43 -14.41 -10.78
C CYS A 99 -8.10 -13.83 -12.03
#